data_AF-A0A6G1YPI9-F1
#
_entry.id   AF-A0A6G1YPI9-F1
#
_cell.length_a   1.000
_cell.length_b   1.000
_cell.length_c   1.000
_cell.angle_alpha   90.00
_cell.angle_beta   90.00
_cell.angle_gamma   90.00
#
_symmetry.space_group_name_H-M   'P 1'
#
loop_
_entity.id
_entity.type
_entity.pdbx_description
1 polymer ?
#
loop_
_entity_poly.entity_id
_entity_poly.type
_entity_poly.pdbx_seq_one_letter_code
_entity_poly.pdbx_strand_id
1 'polypeptide(L)'
;MSEEIKEIKRVYAGLETLYHTYFPKSDPSLIDDLLRRLQKDPNITPIYMVEVFTKPGVNPEAAKKYIFDKTRMVPAIYENGTLFVANHKLTLEMLREISNSDDVLEVAGEYTGNITSTGSSHVHSDHCPLRNLDYAY
;
A
#
# COMPACT_ATOMS: atom_id res chain seq x y z
N MET A 1 -8.66 31.16 9.81
CA MET A 1 -8.07 30.30 8.76
C MET A 1 -8.34 30.98 7.43
N SER A 2 -7.32 31.20 6.60
CA SER A 2 -7.50 31.91 5.32
C SER A 2 -8.29 31.05 4.32
N GLU A 3 -8.91 31.68 3.32
CA GLU A 3 -9.70 30.97 2.31
C GLU A 3 -8.83 30.00 1.50
N GLU A 4 -7.55 30.34 1.26
CA GLU A 4 -6.59 29.47 0.59
C GLU A 4 -6.35 28.17 1.37
N ILE A 5 -6.22 28.26 2.70
CA ILE A 5 -6.04 27.06 3.55
C ILE A 5 -7.30 26.19 3.54
N LYS A 6 -8.49 26.80 3.53
CA LYS A 6 -9.76 26.05 3.43
C LYS A 6 -9.86 25.30 2.10
N GLU A 7 -9.49 25.95 1.01
CA GLU A 7 -9.52 25.33 -0.32
C GLU A 7 -8.55 24.16 -0.43
N ILE A 8 -7.32 24.31 0.08
CA ILE A 8 -6.33 23.22 0.13
C ILE A 8 -6.90 22.01 0.89
N LYS A 9 -7.51 22.22 2.06
CA LYS A 9 -8.13 21.14 2.84
C LYS A 9 -9.28 20.46 2.10
N ARG A 10 -10.12 21.23 1.40
CA ARG A 10 -11.24 20.71 0.62
C ARG A 10 -10.76 19.80 -0.52
N VAL A 11 -9.76 20.25 -1.27
CA VAL A 11 -9.18 19.47 -2.38
C VAL A 11 -8.49 18.21 -1.85
N TYR A 12 -7.73 18.33 -0.76
CA TYR A 12 -7.07 17.18 -0.12
C TYR A 12 -8.06 16.12 0.35
N ALA A 13 -9.17 16.51 0.99
CA ALA A 13 -10.23 15.57 1.39
C ALA A 13 -10.87 14.87 0.18
N GLY A 14 -11.04 15.59 -0.94
CA GLY A 14 -11.50 15.02 -2.20
C GLY A 14 -10.53 13.97 -2.73
N LEU A 15 -9.22 14.21 -2.65
CA LEU A 15 -8.18 13.27 -3.06
C LEU A 15 -8.16 12.02 -2.17
N GLU A 16 -8.23 12.16 -0.85
CA GLU A 16 -8.33 11.03 0.08
C GLU A 16 -9.58 10.18 -0.19
N THR A 17 -10.70 10.81 -0.54
CA THR A 17 -11.91 10.08 -0.95
C THR A 17 -11.67 9.20 -2.17
N LEU A 18 -10.89 9.69 -3.15
CA LEU A 18 -10.53 8.90 -4.33
C LEU A 18 -9.59 7.74 -3.97
N TYR A 19 -8.66 7.95 -3.04
CA TYR A 19 -7.79 6.88 -2.53
C TYR A 19 -8.62 5.74 -1.94
N HIS A 20 -9.52 6.03 -1.02
CA HIS A 20 -10.40 5.01 -0.42
C HIS A 20 -11.37 4.37 -1.42
N THR A 21 -11.76 5.09 -2.48
CA THR A 21 -12.68 4.55 -3.49
C THR A 21 -11.97 3.57 -4.44
N TYR A 22 -10.76 3.89 -4.88
CA TYR A 22 -10.06 3.12 -5.93
C TYR A 22 -8.98 2.19 -5.40
N PHE A 23 -8.54 2.39 -4.16
CA PHE A 23 -7.55 1.59 -3.43
C PHE A 23 -8.04 1.32 -2.00
N PRO A 24 -9.21 0.68 -1.84
CA PRO A 24 -9.93 0.60 -0.55
C PRO A 24 -9.14 -0.06 0.58
N LYS A 25 -8.12 -0.86 0.27
CA LYS A 25 -7.30 -1.60 1.23
C LYS A 25 -5.87 -1.12 1.30
N SER A 26 -5.54 -0.04 0.61
CA SER A 26 -4.17 0.48 0.59
C SER A 26 -4.03 1.66 1.53
N ASP A 27 -2.88 1.73 2.22
CA ASP A 27 -2.53 2.89 3.04
C ASP A 27 -2.51 4.18 2.17
N PRO A 28 -3.27 5.22 2.53
CA PRO A 28 -3.26 6.51 1.84
C PRO A 28 -1.86 7.12 1.68
N SER A 29 -0.97 6.92 2.65
CA SER A 29 0.39 7.44 2.61
C SER A 29 1.26 6.77 1.54
N LEU A 30 1.07 5.46 1.31
CA LEU A 30 1.71 4.72 0.22
C LEU A 30 1.24 5.26 -1.15
N ILE A 31 -0.06 5.51 -1.30
CA ILE A 31 -0.63 6.04 -2.55
C ILE A 31 -0.09 7.44 -2.82
N ASP A 32 -0.09 8.31 -1.81
CA ASP A 32 0.40 9.70 -1.93
C ASP A 32 1.89 9.73 -2.27
N ASP A 33 2.73 8.94 -1.58
CA ASP A 33 4.18 8.87 -1.86
C ASP A 33 4.45 8.32 -3.27
N LEU A 34 3.73 7.28 -3.71
CA LEU A 34 3.85 6.74 -5.07
C LEU A 34 3.48 7.79 -6.12
N LEU A 35 2.37 8.50 -5.95
CA LEU A 35 1.94 9.57 -6.86
C LEU A 35 2.98 10.70 -6.94
N ARG A 36 3.52 11.15 -5.80
CA ARG A 36 4.57 12.18 -5.77
C ARG A 36 5.82 11.77 -6.54
N ARG A 37 6.21 10.50 -6.46
CA ARG A 37 7.39 9.98 -7.19
C ARG A 37 7.15 9.90 -8.68
N LEU A 38 5.99 9.39 -9.09
CA LEU A 38 5.60 9.35 -10.50
C LEU A 38 5.45 10.75 -11.09
N GLN A 39 5.01 11.74 -10.30
CA GLN A 39 4.96 13.13 -10.72
C GLN A 39 6.38 13.72 -10.90
N LYS A 40 7.32 13.36 -10.01
CA LYS A 40 8.71 13.84 -10.06
C LYS A 40 9.50 13.22 -11.21
N ASP A 41 9.34 11.92 -11.46
CA ASP A 41 9.97 11.21 -12.58
C ASP A 41 9.03 10.12 -13.12
N PRO A 42 8.19 10.44 -14.13
CA PRO A 42 7.21 9.50 -14.66
C PRO A 42 7.83 8.34 -15.46
N ASN A 43 9.12 8.42 -15.81
CA ASN A 43 9.80 7.41 -16.60
C ASN A 43 10.41 6.30 -15.73
N ILE A 44 10.47 6.51 -14.41
CA ILE A 44 11.06 5.55 -13.47
C ILE A 44 9.94 4.98 -12.60
N THR A 45 9.71 3.67 -12.72
CA THR A 45 8.87 2.95 -11.77
C THR A 45 9.63 2.78 -10.45
N PRO A 46 9.19 3.40 -9.34
CA PRO A 46 9.87 3.31 -8.06
C PRO A 46 9.79 1.89 -7.48
N ILE A 47 10.79 1.53 -6.66
CA ILE A 47 10.82 0.28 -5.92
C ILE A 47 10.36 0.55 -4.49
N TYR A 48 9.47 -0.30 -4.02
CA TYR A 48 8.91 -0.28 -2.67
C TYR A 48 9.13 -1.63 -2.02
N MET A 49 9.31 -1.62 -0.70
CA MET A 49 8.95 -2.75 0.12
C MET A 49 7.44 -2.74 0.29
N VAL A 50 6.75 -3.71 -0.30
CA VAL A 50 5.29 -3.84 -0.25
C VAL A 50 4.94 -4.92 0.76
N GLU A 51 4.03 -4.58 1.67
CA GLU A 51 3.52 -5.42 2.73
C GLU A 51 2.03 -5.69 2.46
N VAL A 52 1.68 -6.96 2.31
CA VAL A 52 0.31 -7.38 2.02
C VAL A 52 -0.17 -8.27 3.14
N PHE A 53 -1.16 -7.77 3.89
CA PHE A 53 -1.88 -8.53 4.89
C PHE A 53 -3.06 -9.23 4.24
N THR A 54 -3.19 -10.53 4.46
CA THR A 54 -4.26 -11.35 3.90
C THR A 54 -5.13 -11.97 4.98
N LYS A 55 -6.31 -12.43 4.59
CA LYS A 55 -7.16 -13.26 5.44
C LYS A 55 -6.44 -14.56 5.83
N PRO A 56 -6.74 -15.13 7.01
CA PRO A 56 -6.30 -16.49 7.34
C PRO A 56 -6.83 -17.51 6.32
N GLY A 57 -6.06 -18.56 6.05
CA GLY A 57 -6.47 -19.65 5.16
C GLY A 57 -6.04 -19.46 3.69
N VAL A 58 -5.40 -18.35 3.34
CA VAL A 58 -4.69 -18.21 2.06
C VAL A 58 -3.56 -19.23 2.01
N ASN A 59 -3.46 -19.97 0.90
CA ASN A 59 -2.37 -20.93 0.69
C ASN A 59 -1.04 -20.17 0.46
N PRO A 60 -0.06 -20.25 1.38
CA PRO A 60 1.17 -19.45 1.29
C PRO A 60 1.99 -19.76 0.04
N GLU A 61 1.99 -21.01 -0.43
CA GLU A 61 2.76 -21.44 -1.58
C GLU A 61 2.16 -20.95 -2.89
N ALA A 62 0.82 -20.93 -2.98
CA ALA A 62 0.12 -20.32 -4.10
C ALA A 62 0.32 -18.80 -4.14
N ALA A 63 0.22 -18.13 -2.99
CA ALA A 63 0.46 -16.70 -2.87
C ALA A 63 1.91 -16.33 -3.23
N LYS A 64 2.90 -17.09 -2.72
CA LYS A 64 4.32 -16.93 -3.04
C LYS A 64 4.58 -17.08 -4.53
N LYS A 65 3.99 -18.09 -5.16
CA LYS A 65 4.10 -18.29 -6.62
C LYS A 65 3.47 -17.13 -7.38
N TYR A 66 2.28 -16.67 -6.99
CA TYR A 66 1.61 -15.54 -7.63
C TYR A 66 2.47 -14.26 -7.56
N ILE A 67 2.98 -13.93 -6.36
CA ILE A 67 3.84 -12.77 -6.15
C ILE A 67 5.12 -12.89 -6.99
N PHE A 68 5.75 -14.07 -7.02
CA PHE A 68 6.93 -14.30 -7.85
C PHE A 68 6.66 -14.16 -9.34
N ASP A 69 5.56 -14.72 -9.85
CA ASP A 69 5.22 -14.65 -11.28
C ASP A 69 4.99 -13.19 -11.72
N LYS A 70 4.37 -12.38 -10.85
CA LYS A 70 4.07 -10.95 -11.08
C LYS A 70 5.29 -10.04 -10.94
N THR A 71 6.11 -10.25 -9.91
CA THR A 71 7.15 -9.29 -9.50
C THR A 71 8.56 -9.77 -9.78
N ARG A 72 8.74 -11.07 -10.04
CA ARG A 72 10.02 -11.80 -10.07
C ARG A 72 10.79 -11.77 -8.76
N MET A 73 10.11 -11.45 -7.65
CA MET A 73 10.67 -11.38 -6.31
C MET A 73 10.01 -12.42 -5.42
N VAL A 74 10.81 -13.05 -4.56
CA VAL A 74 10.31 -14.02 -3.59
C VAL A 74 9.92 -13.26 -2.33
N PRO A 75 8.64 -13.29 -1.90
CA PRO A 75 8.23 -12.63 -0.68
C PRO A 75 8.78 -13.37 0.55
N ALA A 76 9.11 -12.59 1.58
CA ALA A 76 9.17 -13.09 2.95
C ALA A 76 7.75 -13.26 3.49
N ILE A 77 7.55 -14.29 4.31
CA ILE A 77 6.23 -14.66 4.84
C ILE A 77 6.32 -14.61 6.37
N TYR A 78 5.42 -13.86 6.99
CA TYR A 78 5.33 -13.65 8.44
C TYR A 78 3.90 -13.94 8.93
N GLU A 79 3.65 -13.75 10.23
CA GLU A 79 2.33 -13.87 10.86
C GLU A 79 1.60 -15.19 10.51
N ASN A 80 2.32 -16.32 10.59
CA ASN A 80 1.80 -17.64 10.25
C ASN A 80 1.19 -17.75 8.84
N GLY A 81 1.71 -16.98 7.87
CA GLY A 81 1.27 -17.06 6.48
C GLY A 81 0.27 -15.99 6.04
N THR A 82 0.02 -14.97 6.86
CA THR A 82 -0.93 -13.88 6.55
C THR A 82 -0.27 -12.56 6.18
N LEU A 83 1.05 -12.41 6.38
CA LEU A 83 1.79 -11.22 5.95
C LEU A 83 2.84 -11.60 4.92
N PHE A 84 2.73 -11.04 3.72
CA PHE A 84 3.68 -11.21 2.62
C PHE A 84 4.42 -9.90 2.38
N VAL A 85 5.75 -9.94 2.41
CA VAL A 85 6.60 -8.76 2.25
C VAL A 85 7.57 -8.96 1.10
N ALA A 86 7.56 -8.06 0.11
CA ALA A 86 8.45 -8.15 -1.03
C ALA A 86 8.93 -6.76 -1.48
N ASN A 87 10.21 -6.66 -1.84
CA ASN A 87 10.76 -5.47 -2.48
C ASN A 87 10.62 -5.58 -4.00
N HIS A 88 9.80 -4.74 -4.62
CA HIS A 88 9.65 -4.75 -6.08
C HIS A 88 9.22 -3.39 -6.63
N LYS A 89 9.28 -3.26 -7.95
CA LYS A 89 8.71 -2.10 -8.65
C LYS A 89 7.21 -2.04 -8.41
N LEU A 90 6.70 -0.89 -8.00
CA LEU A 90 5.28 -0.68 -7.73
C LEU A 90 4.68 0.29 -8.75
N THR A 91 3.59 -0.13 -9.38
CA THR A 91 2.75 0.72 -10.25
C THR A 91 1.39 0.93 -9.59
N LEU A 92 0.66 1.97 -10.00
CA LEU A 92 -0.70 2.20 -9.51
C LEU A 92 -1.64 1.06 -9.93
N GLU A 93 -1.45 0.47 -11.11
CA GLU A 93 -2.23 -0.67 -11.59
C GLU A 93 -2.01 -1.90 -10.73
N MET A 94 -0.77 -2.19 -10.35
CA MET A 94 -0.45 -3.28 -9.42
C MET A 94 -1.03 -3.02 -8.03
N LEU A 95 -0.86 -1.81 -7.49
CA LEU A 95 -1.41 -1.45 -6.18
C LEU A 95 -2.94 -1.63 -6.17
N ARG A 96 -3.62 -1.21 -7.24
CA ARG A 96 -5.06 -1.39 -7.41
C ARG A 96 -5.46 -2.85 -7.51
N GLU A 97 -4.72 -3.67 -8.28
CA GLU A 97 -4.96 -5.11 -8.40
C GLU A 97 -4.89 -5.80 -7.03
N ILE A 98 -3.86 -5.48 -6.23
CA ILE A 98 -3.70 -6.03 -4.87
C ILE A 98 -4.82 -5.54 -3.96
N SER A 99 -5.11 -4.24 -3.96
CA SER A 99 -6.14 -3.62 -3.12
C SER A 99 -7.55 -4.19 -3.38
N ASN A 100 -7.84 -4.58 -4.62
CA ASN A 100 -9.13 -5.15 -5.00
C ASN A 100 -9.26 -6.67 -4.73
N SER A 101 -8.16 -7.37 -4.38
CA SER A 101 -8.21 -8.80 -4.13
C SER A 101 -9.02 -9.12 -2.88
N ASP A 102 -9.97 -10.05 -2.96
CA ASP A 102 -10.81 -10.44 -1.82
C ASP A 102 -10.02 -11.05 -0.66
N ASP A 103 -8.88 -11.66 -0.94
CA ASP A 103 -8.03 -12.29 0.06
C ASP A 103 -7.17 -11.27 0.83
N VAL A 104 -7.02 -10.06 0.29
CA VAL A 104 -6.26 -8.97 0.91
C VAL A 104 -7.13 -8.23 1.93
N LEU A 105 -6.52 -7.90 3.07
CA LEU A 105 -7.08 -7.05 4.11
C LEU A 105 -6.49 -5.65 4.04
N GLU A 106 -5.18 -5.56 3.84
CA GLU A 106 -4.44 -4.31 3.87
C GLU A 106 -3.17 -4.39 3.01
N VAL A 107 -2.80 -3.27 2.41
CA VAL A 107 -1.56 -3.07 1.65
C VAL A 107 -0.87 -1.82 2.17
N ALA A 108 0.30 -2.02 2.77
CA ALA A 108 1.19 -0.96 3.19
C ALA A 108 2.50 -1.08 2.42
N GLY A 109 3.37 -0.09 2.58
CA GLY A 109 4.70 -0.18 2.02
C GLY A 109 5.51 1.10 2.15
N GLU A 110 6.82 0.91 2.04
CA GLU A 110 7.78 1.99 2.18
C GLU A 110 8.67 2.06 0.94
N TYR A 111 8.99 3.27 0.52
CA TYR A 111 9.91 3.49 -0.58
C TYR A 111 11.33 3.11 -0.16
N THR A 112 11.96 2.21 -0.91
CA THR A 112 13.31 1.70 -0.62
C THR A 112 14.38 2.25 -1.56
N GLY A 113 14.01 3.05 -2.57
CA GLY A 113 14.95 3.60 -3.53
C GLY A 113 15.46 2.57 -4.51
N ASN A 114 16.72 2.70 -4.93
CA ASN A 114 17.39 1.69 -5.77
C ASN A 114 18.01 0.57 -4.93
N ILE A 115 17.73 0.52 -3.63
CA ILE A 115 18.31 -0.43 -2.68
C ILE A 115 17.22 -1.43 -2.32
N THR A 116 17.47 -2.71 -2.57
CA THR A 116 16.62 -3.79 -2.05
C THR A 116 16.82 -3.86 -0.53
N SER A 117 16.06 -3.10 0.25
CA SER A 117 16.18 -3.07 1.71
C SER A 117 15.78 -4.40 2.33
N THR A 118 16.54 -4.89 3.31
CA THR A 118 16.29 -6.13 4.06
C THR A 118 15.50 -5.82 5.34
N GLY A 119 14.18 -6.06 5.33
CA GLY A 119 13.37 -6.22 6.55
C GLY A 119 12.12 -5.33 6.64
N SER A 120 11.02 -5.90 7.15
CA SER A 120 9.75 -5.22 7.45
C SER A 120 9.92 -4.21 8.60
N SER A 121 9.37 -3.02 8.43
CA SER A 121 9.35 -1.93 9.42
C SER A 121 7.97 -1.78 10.09
N HIS A 122 6.93 -2.43 9.55
CA HIS A 122 5.56 -2.23 9.98
C HIS A 122 5.08 -3.35 10.91
N VAL A 123 4.66 -2.97 12.11
CA VAL A 123 4.01 -3.86 13.06
C VAL A 123 2.51 -3.72 12.87
N HIS A 124 1.80 -4.83 12.63
CA HIS A 124 0.35 -4.83 12.60
C HIS A 124 -0.18 -4.27 13.92
N SER A 125 -0.91 -3.17 13.87
CA SER A 125 -1.56 -2.61 15.05
C SER A 125 -3.05 -2.96 15.01
N ASP A 126 -3.57 -3.51 16.11
CA ASP A 126 -5.02 -3.68 16.32
C ASP A 126 -5.78 -2.33 16.26
N HIS A 127 -5.06 -1.21 16.28
CA HIS A 127 -5.52 0.15 16.04
C HIS A 127 -5.44 0.51 14.55
N CYS A 128 -6.29 -0.13 13.74
CA CYS A 128 -6.59 0.38 12.41
C CYS A 128 -7.19 1.80 12.54
N PRO A 129 -6.55 2.87 12.01
CA PRO A 129 -7.13 4.21 12.00
C PRO A 129 -8.40 4.26 11.14
N LEU A 130 -8.59 3.28 10.24
CA LEU A 130 -9.76 3.16 9.38
C LEU A 130 -10.97 2.52 10.09
N ARG A 131 -10.88 2.20 11.40
CA ARG A 131 -12.02 1.76 12.21
C ARG A 131 -12.62 2.86 13.09
N ASN A 132 -11.93 3.99 13.25
CA ASN A 132 -12.46 5.14 14.00
C ASN A 132 -12.80 6.27 13.02
N LEU A 133 -14.09 6.36 12.70
CA LEU A 133 -14.74 7.51 12.05
C LEU A 133 -14.81 8.77 12.94
N ASP A 134 -13.91 8.92 13.92
CA ASP A 134 -13.92 9.98 14.93
C ASP A 134 -12.96 11.13 14.60
N TYR A 135 -12.86 11.50 13.32
CA TYR A 135 -12.31 12.80 12.90
C TYR A 135 -13.40 13.74 12.34
N ALA A 136 -14.60 13.67 12.92
CA ALA A 136 -15.56 14.75 12.88
C ALA A 136 -15.56 15.44 14.25
N TYR A 137 -14.80 16.53 14.39
CA TYR A 137 -15.14 17.81 15.04
C TYR A 137 -13.90 18.73 15.07
#